data_AF-A0A1R3GXI8-F1
#
_entry.id   AF-A0A1R3GXI8-F1
#
_cell.length_a   1.000
_cell.length_b   1.000
_cell.length_c   1.000
_cell.angle_alpha   90.00
_cell.angle_beta   90.00
_cell.angle_gamma   90.00
#
_symmetry.space_group_name_H-M   'P 1'
#
loop_
_entity.id
_entity.type
_entity.pdbx_description
1 polymer ?
#
loop_
_entity_poly.entity_id
_entity_poly.type
_entity_poly.pdbx_seq_one_letter_code
_entity_poly.pdbx_strand_id
1 'polypeptide(L)'
;MAASSSKLLVLPFLTFLVLLIPSIQSNLVKNPFGFIQDLHGSQKGQTVKGLTDLKLYLEKFGYLNNNIQVNNEGNNKNHTKDDEFDDSLESAIKRYQRRYGLNVTGGLGAETENMMMKPRCGQPDIINNGAGIKINLNAIWPATQNHLKYRILTGVQVPGTEDLKSVLSRAFNRWAKVSRFTFEEVPENAENFQLEIGFHDYNGLFPGDTGFDGRFGTTAHATPDGKFHYDKDEDWSSNPGPDAIDLESIAVHEIGHLLGLGHSIVPEAVMYGIFVYGTTTKRDLHPSDIEALTAIYGPIRS
;
A
#
# COMPACT_ATOMS: atom_id res chain seq x y z
N MET A 1 -10.18 -94.34 5.92
CA MET A 1 -9.18 -93.33 6.34
C MET A 1 -9.21 -92.20 5.34
N ALA A 2 -9.89 -91.11 5.67
CA ALA A 2 -9.89 -89.87 4.89
C ALA A 2 -9.94 -88.72 5.89
N ALA A 3 -8.91 -87.89 5.88
CA ALA A 3 -8.72 -86.77 6.81
C ALA A 3 -9.64 -85.61 6.42
N SER A 4 -10.44 -85.13 7.37
CA SER A 4 -11.22 -83.89 7.23
C SER A 4 -10.40 -82.75 7.83
N SER A 5 -9.93 -81.83 6.97
CA SER A 5 -9.17 -80.65 7.38
C SER A 5 -10.12 -79.53 7.80
N SER A 6 -10.04 -79.12 9.07
CA SER A 6 -10.70 -77.93 9.60
C SER A 6 -10.05 -76.67 9.01
N LYS A 7 -10.76 -75.93 8.16
CA LYS A 7 -10.32 -74.60 7.72
C LYS A 7 -10.76 -73.56 8.76
N LEU A 8 -9.79 -73.00 9.47
CA LEU A 8 -9.98 -71.87 10.39
C LEU A 8 -10.27 -70.61 9.55
N LEU A 9 -11.44 -70.01 9.71
CA LEU A 9 -11.82 -68.76 9.06
C LEU A 9 -11.25 -67.59 9.90
N VAL A 10 -10.16 -66.97 9.43
CA VAL A 10 -9.61 -65.75 10.04
C VAL A 10 -10.34 -64.55 9.43
N LEU A 11 -11.22 -63.90 10.20
CA LEU A 11 -11.76 -62.59 9.83
C LEU A 11 -10.68 -61.51 10.01
N PRO A 12 -10.42 -60.63 9.03
CA PRO A 12 -9.56 -59.49 9.26
C PRO A 12 -10.33 -58.43 10.06
N PHE A 13 -9.84 -58.13 11.26
CA PHE A 13 -10.26 -56.95 12.02
C PHE A 13 -9.78 -55.70 11.26
N LEU A 14 -10.70 -55.03 10.55
CA LEU A 14 -10.42 -53.73 9.95
C LEU A 14 -10.49 -52.68 11.06
N THR A 15 -9.35 -52.31 11.63
CA THR A 15 -9.26 -51.19 12.58
C THR A 15 -9.46 -49.89 11.81
N PHE A 16 -10.64 -49.29 11.95
CA PHE A 16 -10.95 -47.98 11.39
C PHE A 16 -10.19 -46.92 12.21
N LEU A 17 -9.00 -46.54 11.76
CA LEU A 17 -8.27 -45.40 12.32
C LEU A 17 -9.01 -44.12 11.88
N VAL A 18 -9.90 -43.61 12.73
CA VAL A 18 -10.49 -42.29 12.55
C VAL A 18 -9.37 -41.26 12.76
N LEU A 19 -8.79 -40.80 11.65
CA LEU A 19 -7.93 -39.62 11.64
C LEU A 19 -8.80 -38.43 12.06
N LEU A 20 -8.66 -38.00 13.31
CA LEU A 20 -9.07 -36.66 13.74
C LEU A 20 -8.25 -35.66 12.93
N ILE A 21 -8.79 -35.23 11.78
CA ILE A 21 -8.29 -34.06 11.07
C ILE A 21 -8.53 -32.89 12.03
N PRO A 22 -7.49 -32.21 12.55
CA PRO A 22 -7.69 -30.97 13.26
C PRO A 22 -8.34 -30.05 12.25
N SER A 23 -9.57 -29.61 12.55
CA SER A 23 -10.19 -28.50 11.86
C SER A 23 -9.26 -27.30 12.02
N ILE A 24 -8.42 -27.06 11.02
CA ILE A 24 -7.71 -25.80 10.88
C ILE A 24 -8.82 -24.78 10.67
N GLN A 25 -9.25 -24.13 11.74
CA GLN A 25 -9.88 -22.83 11.61
C GLN A 25 -8.80 -21.95 11.00
N SER A 26 -8.81 -21.81 9.68
CA SER A 26 -8.09 -20.72 9.04
C SER A 26 -8.67 -19.46 9.66
N ASN A 27 -7.91 -18.80 10.54
CA ASN A 27 -8.15 -17.41 10.83
C ASN A 27 -8.03 -16.70 9.48
N LEU A 28 -9.17 -16.43 8.85
CA LEU A 28 -9.21 -15.78 7.55
C LEU A 28 -8.55 -14.42 7.77
N VAL A 29 -7.37 -14.21 7.18
CA VAL A 29 -6.70 -12.91 7.24
C VAL A 29 -7.63 -11.93 6.55
N LYS A 30 -8.18 -10.98 7.30
CA LYS A 30 -9.17 -10.03 6.79
C LYS A 30 -8.44 -8.82 6.22
N ASN A 31 -8.82 -8.40 5.02
CA ASN A 31 -8.37 -7.14 4.46
C ASN A 31 -8.85 -5.99 5.38
N PRO A 32 -7.94 -5.10 5.83
CA PRO A 32 -8.28 -4.00 6.73
C PRO A 32 -9.28 -3.00 6.13
N PHE A 33 -9.33 -2.89 4.80
CA PHE A 33 -10.31 -2.08 4.08
C PHE A 33 -11.60 -2.85 3.74
N GLY A 34 -11.71 -4.12 4.12
CA GLY A 34 -12.87 -4.98 3.80
C GLY A 34 -14.20 -4.47 4.36
N PHE A 35 -14.18 -3.64 5.42
CA PHE A 35 -15.39 -3.02 5.99
C PHE A 35 -16.15 -2.16 4.97
N ILE A 36 -15.48 -1.68 3.91
CA ILE A 36 -16.08 -0.84 2.88
C ILE A 36 -17.21 -1.59 2.14
N GLN A 37 -17.14 -2.92 2.05
CA GLN A 37 -18.21 -3.74 1.45
C GLN A 37 -19.54 -3.62 2.20
N ASP A 38 -19.49 -3.45 3.52
CA ASP A 38 -20.68 -3.31 4.36
C ASP A 38 -21.41 -1.97 4.14
N LEU A 39 -20.77 -1.04 3.43
CA LEU A 39 -21.29 0.29 3.12
C LEU A 39 -21.89 0.37 1.71
N HIS A 40 -22.01 -0.76 0.99
CA HIS A 40 -22.50 -0.80 -0.38
C HIS A 40 -23.86 -0.11 -0.54
N GLY A 41 -23.96 0.75 -1.56
CA GLY A 41 -25.17 1.50 -1.87
C GLY A 41 -25.47 2.66 -0.94
N SER A 42 -24.61 2.96 0.04
CA SER A 42 -24.76 4.13 0.92
C SER A 42 -24.73 5.43 0.12
N GLN A 43 -25.63 6.35 0.46
CA GLN A 43 -25.84 7.62 -0.24
C GLN A 43 -26.11 8.77 0.74
N LYS A 44 -25.96 9.99 0.23
CA LYS A 44 -26.17 11.22 0.96
C LYS A 44 -27.54 11.28 1.67
N GLY A 45 -27.52 11.74 2.91
CA GLY A 45 -28.69 11.84 3.79
C GLY A 45 -28.99 10.58 4.59
N GLN A 46 -28.22 9.50 4.42
CA GLN A 46 -28.31 8.30 5.25
C GLN A 46 -27.36 8.35 6.43
N THR A 47 -27.67 7.59 7.49
CA THR A 47 -26.76 7.30 8.59
C THR A 47 -26.52 5.80 8.62
N VAL A 48 -25.28 5.37 8.36
CA VAL A 48 -24.92 3.95 8.22
C VAL A 48 -23.69 3.68 9.07
N LYS A 49 -23.79 2.69 9.96
CA LYS A 49 -22.69 2.32 10.86
C LYS A 49 -21.44 1.97 10.06
N GLY A 50 -20.31 2.59 10.38
CA GLY A 50 -19.02 2.39 9.70
C GLY A 50 -18.67 3.48 8.68
N LEU A 51 -19.58 4.42 8.40
CA LEU A 51 -19.24 5.61 7.60
C LEU A 51 -18.17 6.48 8.28
N THR A 52 -18.09 6.45 9.60
CA THR A 52 -16.97 7.05 10.35
C THR A 52 -15.62 6.50 9.86
N ASP A 53 -15.49 5.19 9.73
CA ASP A 53 -14.24 4.55 9.29
C ASP A 53 -13.92 4.87 7.83
N LEU A 54 -14.93 4.99 6.97
CA LEU A 54 -14.76 5.44 5.59
C LEU A 54 -14.27 6.90 5.52
N LYS A 55 -14.81 7.79 6.36
CA LYS A 55 -14.35 9.18 6.45
C LYS A 55 -12.88 9.24 6.87
N LEU A 56 -12.47 8.40 7.82
CA LEU A 56 -11.07 8.28 8.24
C LEU A 56 -10.17 7.73 7.13
N TYR A 57 -10.62 6.74 6.36
CA TYR A 57 -9.91 6.26 5.16
C TYR A 57 -9.70 7.41 4.16
N LEU A 58 -10.76 8.15 3.85
CA LEU A 58 -10.71 9.27 2.90
C LEU A 58 -9.87 10.43 3.43
N GLU A 59 -9.84 10.66 4.74
CA GLU A 59 -8.94 11.63 5.39
C GLU A 59 -7.48 11.18 5.30
N LYS A 60 -7.17 9.92 5.64
CA LYS A 60 -5.81 9.33 5.53
C LYS A 60 -5.22 9.55 4.14
N PHE A 61 -6.02 9.37 3.09
CA PHE A 61 -5.56 9.55 1.70
C PHE A 61 -5.77 10.96 1.12
N GLY A 62 -6.20 11.92 1.94
CA GLY A 62 -6.28 13.35 1.59
C GLY A 62 -7.54 13.79 0.84
N TYR A 63 -8.54 12.92 0.69
CA TYR A 63 -9.81 13.22 0.03
C TYR A 63 -10.78 13.99 0.92
N LEU A 64 -10.65 13.87 2.23
CA LEU A 64 -11.44 14.59 3.21
C LEU A 64 -10.49 15.43 4.06
N ASN A 65 -10.74 16.73 4.18
CA ASN A 65 -9.87 17.64 4.93
C ASN A 65 -10.72 18.49 5.89
N ASN A 66 -10.55 18.23 7.19
CA ASN A 66 -11.26 18.93 8.25
C ASN A 66 -10.81 20.39 8.40
N ASN A 67 -9.62 20.75 7.92
CA ASN A 67 -9.03 22.08 8.14
C ASN A 67 -9.55 23.18 7.20
N ILE A 68 -10.37 22.84 6.18
CA ILE A 68 -10.94 23.83 5.25
C ILE A 68 -12.28 24.39 5.75
N GLN A 69 -12.93 23.76 6.73
CA GLN A 69 -14.17 24.28 7.32
C GLN A 69 -13.96 25.28 8.47
N VAL A 70 -12.73 25.72 8.75
CA VAL A 70 -12.48 26.73 9.80
C VAL A 70 -12.92 28.14 9.37
N ASN A 71 -13.15 28.36 8.08
CA ASN A 71 -13.46 29.68 7.54
C ASN A 71 -14.80 29.66 6.78
N ASN A 72 -15.91 29.35 7.47
CA ASN A 72 -17.24 29.95 7.27
C ASN A 72 -18.28 29.16 8.08
N GLU A 73 -18.94 29.88 8.99
CA GLU A 73 -20.07 29.44 9.84
C GLU A 73 -19.70 28.62 11.09
N GLY A 74 -20.05 29.18 12.26
CA GLY A 74 -19.68 28.73 13.60
C GLY A 74 -20.33 27.44 14.10
N ASN A 75 -20.37 26.39 13.28
CA ASN A 75 -20.70 25.03 13.71
C ASN A 75 -19.48 24.13 13.53
N ASN A 76 -18.71 24.01 14.60
CA ASN A 76 -17.53 23.16 14.72
C ASN A 76 -17.95 21.67 14.84
N LYS A 77 -18.72 21.15 13.87
CA LYS A 77 -19.03 19.72 13.79
C LYS A 77 -17.83 19.04 13.14
N ASN A 78 -17.13 18.23 13.91
CA ASN A 78 -16.03 17.43 13.41
C ASN A 78 -16.62 16.26 12.61
N HIS A 79 -16.95 16.53 11.35
CA HIS A 79 -17.73 15.66 10.46
C HIS A 79 -17.11 14.26 10.26
N THR A 80 -15.84 14.04 10.62
CA THR A 80 -15.19 12.72 10.57
C THR A 80 -15.52 11.78 11.73
N LYS A 81 -16.32 12.22 12.70
CA LYS A 81 -16.62 11.45 13.93
C LYS A 81 -18.05 10.92 14.02
N ASP A 82 -18.80 10.99 12.93
CA ASP A 82 -20.14 10.46 12.85
C ASP A 82 -20.34 9.57 11.60
N ASP A 83 -21.39 8.77 11.69
CA ASP A 83 -21.82 7.84 10.65
C ASP A 83 -22.80 8.50 9.66
N GLU A 84 -22.85 9.84 9.58
CA GLU A 84 -23.73 10.55 8.63
C GLU A 84 -23.08 10.65 7.25
N PHE A 85 -23.83 10.30 6.21
CA PHE A 85 -23.43 10.54 4.83
C PHE A 85 -23.75 11.99 4.43
N ASP A 86 -22.83 12.89 4.77
CA ASP A 86 -22.96 14.32 4.52
C ASP A 86 -22.39 14.77 3.15
N ASP A 87 -22.56 16.06 2.86
CA ASP A 87 -22.07 16.73 1.65
C ASP A 87 -20.54 16.63 1.49
N SER A 88 -19.83 16.61 2.62
CA SER A 88 -18.36 16.52 2.63
C SER A 88 -17.89 15.13 2.22
N LEU A 89 -18.53 14.09 2.73
CA LEU A 89 -18.28 12.69 2.34
C LEU A 89 -18.63 12.44 0.88
N GLU A 90 -19.80 12.89 0.42
CA GLU A 90 -20.18 12.78 -1.00
C GLU A 90 -19.13 13.44 -1.91
N SER A 91 -18.68 14.64 -1.53
CA SER A 91 -17.65 15.38 -2.27
C SER A 91 -16.30 14.67 -2.27
N ALA A 92 -15.91 14.05 -1.15
CA ALA A 92 -14.69 13.26 -1.03
C ALA A 92 -14.73 12.01 -1.92
N ILE A 93 -15.85 11.28 -1.95
CA ILE A 93 -16.05 10.13 -2.83
C ILE A 93 -15.98 10.55 -4.30
N LYS A 94 -16.62 11.67 -4.68
CA LYS A 94 -16.52 12.21 -6.06
C LYS A 94 -15.08 12.60 -6.43
N ARG A 95 -14.26 13.07 -5.48
CA ARG A 95 -12.84 13.35 -5.72
C ARG A 95 -12.07 12.04 -5.94
N TYR A 96 -12.30 11.03 -5.10
CA TYR A 96 -11.71 9.70 -5.23
C TYR A 96 -12.03 9.08 -6.60
N GLN A 97 -13.32 9.02 -6.95
CA GLN A 97 -13.78 8.45 -8.21
C GLN A 97 -13.12 9.13 -9.42
N ARG A 98 -13.08 10.48 -9.44
CA ARG A 98 -12.41 11.23 -10.51
C ARG A 98 -10.93 10.89 -10.65
N ARG A 99 -10.21 10.76 -9.53
CA ARG A 99 -8.78 10.49 -9.55
C ARG A 99 -8.47 9.12 -10.16
N TYR A 100 -9.27 8.12 -9.82
CA TYR A 100 -9.09 6.74 -10.26
C TYR A 100 -9.87 6.40 -11.54
N GLY A 101 -10.40 7.40 -12.25
CA GLY A 101 -11.10 7.21 -13.52
C GLY A 101 -12.41 6.42 -13.41
N LEU A 102 -13.05 6.42 -12.23
CA LEU A 102 -14.31 5.74 -11.99
C LEU A 102 -15.52 6.62 -12.35
N ASN A 103 -16.69 6.01 -12.48
CA ASN A 103 -17.95 6.74 -12.61
C ASN A 103 -18.21 7.63 -11.38
N VAL A 104 -18.40 8.93 -11.61
CA VAL A 104 -18.48 9.95 -10.56
C VAL A 104 -19.90 10.07 -10.02
N THR A 105 -20.33 9.09 -9.22
CA THR A 105 -21.67 9.04 -8.62
C THR A 105 -21.75 9.78 -7.29
N GLY A 106 -20.64 9.83 -6.53
CA GLY A 106 -20.61 10.29 -5.14
C GLY A 106 -21.17 9.33 -4.11
N GLY A 107 -21.63 8.15 -4.52
CA GLY A 107 -22.04 7.05 -3.64
C GLY A 107 -21.03 5.90 -3.66
N LEU A 108 -21.19 4.94 -2.76
CA LEU A 108 -20.43 3.70 -2.75
C LEU A 108 -21.15 2.66 -3.59
N GLY A 109 -20.54 2.31 -4.72
CA GLY A 109 -20.94 1.17 -5.53
C GLY A 109 -19.75 0.24 -5.77
N ALA A 110 -20.03 -0.93 -6.33
CA ALA A 110 -19.06 -2.03 -6.42
C ALA A 110 -17.70 -1.62 -7.05
N GLU A 111 -17.68 -0.77 -8.08
CA GLU A 111 -16.43 -0.30 -8.70
C GLU A 111 -15.58 0.56 -7.75
N THR A 112 -16.23 1.45 -6.98
CA THR A 112 -15.55 2.32 -6.02
C THR A 112 -15.03 1.52 -4.83
N GLU A 113 -15.86 0.63 -4.30
CA GLU A 113 -15.49 -0.27 -3.19
C GLU A 113 -14.32 -1.17 -3.58
N ASN A 114 -14.41 -1.84 -4.73
CA ASN A 114 -13.34 -2.71 -5.23
C ASN A 114 -12.03 -1.95 -5.43
N MET A 115 -12.07 -0.68 -5.85
CA MET A 115 -10.85 0.13 -5.96
C MET A 115 -10.30 0.52 -4.58
N MET A 116 -11.15 0.93 -3.64
CA MET A 116 -10.74 1.35 -2.29
C MET A 116 -10.10 0.21 -1.48
N MET A 117 -10.51 -1.03 -1.73
CA MET A 117 -9.99 -2.22 -1.07
C MET A 117 -8.70 -2.79 -1.66
N LYS A 118 -8.20 -2.23 -2.77
CA LYS A 118 -6.94 -2.71 -3.36
C LYS A 118 -5.73 -2.34 -2.49
N PRO A 119 -4.67 -3.18 -2.51
CA PRO A 119 -3.43 -2.84 -1.83
C PRO A 119 -2.84 -1.57 -2.42
N ARG A 120 -2.30 -0.71 -1.55
CA ARG A 120 -1.89 0.64 -1.95
C ARG A 120 -0.75 1.20 -1.13
N CYS A 121 -0.07 2.20 -1.68
CA CYS A 121 0.86 3.03 -0.92
C CYS A 121 0.11 3.82 0.17
N GLY A 122 0.78 4.00 1.32
CA GLY A 122 0.28 4.72 2.49
C GLY A 122 0.33 6.25 2.38
N GLN A 123 1.00 6.80 1.35
CA GLN A 123 1.04 8.24 1.13
C GLN A 123 -0.33 8.78 0.68
N PRO A 124 -0.72 10.00 1.13
CA PRO A 124 -1.93 10.64 0.66
C PRO A 124 -1.86 10.96 -0.83
N ASP A 125 -2.98 10.75 -1.51
CA ASP A 125 -3.15 11.06 -2.92
C ASP A 125 -3.17 12.56 -3.20
N ILE A 126 -3.72 13.31 -2.23
CA ILE A 126 -3.93 14.75 -2.31
C ILE A 126 -3.15 15.39 -1.17
N ILE A 127 -1.94 15.86 -1.50
CA ILE A 127 -1.04 16.53 -0.56
C ILE A 127 -1.27 18.05 -0.59
N ASN A 128 -1.87 18.58 -1.68
CA ASN A 128 -2.31 19.97 -1.89
C ASN A 128 -3.29 20.08 -3.09
N ASN A 129 -4.16 21.08 -3.13
CA ASN A 129 -5.17 21.28 -4.20
C ASN A 129 -4.56 21.27 -5.63
N GLY A 130 -5.03 20.38 -6.52
CA GLY A 130 -4.74 20.36 -7.98
C GLY A 130 -4.64 18.95 -8.59
N ALA A 131 -4.48 18.81 -9.91
CA ALA A 131 -4.79 17.57 -10.65
C ALA A 131 -3.61 16.76 -11.26
N GLY A 132 -2.34 17.19 -11.13
CA GLY A 132 -1.16 16.46 -11.67
C GLY A 132 -0.39 15.64 -10.61
N ILE A 133 0.69 14.93 -11.03
CA ILE A 133 1.66 14.30 -10.10
C ILE A 133 2.09 15.35 -9.07
N LYS A 134 1.79 15.07 -7.80
CA LYS A 134 1.94 16.05 -6.72
C LYS A 134 3.35 16.06 -6.18
N ILE A 135 4.10 17.10 -6.46
CA ILE A 135 5.44 17.27 -5.92
C ILE A 135 5.34 17.44 -4.39
N ASN A 136 6.01 16.58 -3.63
CA ASN A 136 6.18 16.76 -2.20
C ASN A 136 7.38 17.67 -1.97
N LEU A 137 7.12 18.97 -1.78
CA LEU A 137 8.18 19.99 -1.63
C LEU A 137 9.13 19.71 -0.46
N ASN A 138 8.67 18.98 0.56
CA ASN A 138 9.48 18.64 1.73
C ASN A 138 10.46 17.48 1.46
N ALA A 139 10.29 16.77 0.34
CA ALA A 139 11.09 15.62 -0.07
C ALA A 139 11.96 15.93 -1.32
N ILE A 140 12.16 17.21 -1.65
CA ILE A 140 13.03 17.63 -2.75
C ILE A 140 14.45 17.81 -2.26
N TRP A 141 15.40 17.18 -2.95
CA TRP A 141 16.83 17.34 -2.66
C TRP A 141 17.43 18.61 -3.28
N PRO A 142 18.28 19.35 -2.56
CA PRO A 142 18.93 20.55 -3.11
C PRO A 142 19.84 20.21 -4.29
N ALA A 143 20.13 21.19 -5.14
CA ALA A 143 20.94 21.00 -6.35
C ALA A 143 22.35 20.44 -6.09
N THR A 144 22.89 20.71 -4.92
CA THR A 144 24.20 20.26 -4.46
C THR A 144 24.20 18.82 -3.93
N GLN A 145 23.02 18.23 -3.72
CA GLN A 145 22.86 16.91 -3.12
C GLN A 145 22.26 15.95 -4.14
N ASN A 146 23.13 15.37 -4.96
CA ASN A 146 22.81 14.39 -5.98
C ASN A 146 23.36 12.99 -5.67
N HIS A 147 24.18 12.85 -4.63
CA HIS A 147 24.68 11.57 -4.18
C HIS A 147 23.99 11.21 -2.86
N LEU A 148 23.11 10.22 -2.92
CA LEU A 148 22.27 9.81 -1.78
C LEU A 148 22.73 8.46 -1.27
N LYS A 149 23.17 8.43 -0.02
CA LYS A 149 23.56 7.21 0.68
C LYS A 149 22.33 6.61 1.34
N TYR A 150 22.11 5.32 1.14
CA TYR A 150 21.03 4.59 1.77
C TYR A 150 21.56 3.45 2.63
N ARG A 151 20.91 3.23 3.77
CA ARG A 151 21.14 2.06 4.61
C ARG A 151 19.92 1.16 4.64
N ILE A 152 20.15 -0.14 4.80
CA ILE A 152 19.10 -1.15 4.91
C ILE A 152 19.07 -1.62 6.36
N LEU A 153 17.92 -1.46 7.01
CA LEU A 153 17.68 -1.93 8.37
C LEU A 153 17.41 -3.43 8.36
N THR A 154 18.04 -4.15 9.29
CA THR A 154 17.90 -5.61 9.41
C THR A 154 17.16 -6.05 10.67
N GLY A 155 16.66 -5.11 11.47
CA GLY A 155 15.97 -5.39 12.73
C GLY A 155 14.68 -6.20 12.61
N VAL A 156 14.01 -6.16 11.45
CA VAL A 156 12.79 -6.92 11.14
C VAL A 156 13.05 -7.81 9.94
N GLN A 157 12.92 -9.12 10.13
CA GLN A 157 13.13 -10.13 9.08
C GLN A 157 11.78 -10.65 8.59
N VAL A 158 11.58 -10.65 7.27
CA VAL A 158 10.33 -11.07 6.64
C VAL A 158 10.64 -12.18 5.62
N PRO A 159 9.91 -13.31 5.62
CA PRO A 159 10.13 -14.36 4.63
C PRO A 159 9.92 -13.86 3.20
N GLY A 160 10.70 -14.38 2.24
CA GLY A 160 10.54 -14.05 0.82
C GLY A 160 11.26 -12.76 0.38
N THR A 161 12.02 -12.15 1.28
CA THR A 161 12.74 -10.88 1.05
C THR A 161 14.27 -11.05 1.11
N GLU A 162 14.76 -12.28 0.93
CA GLU A 162 16.19 -12.60 0.99
C GLU A 162 17.01 -11.87 -0.08
N ASP A 163 16.36 -11.48 -1.18
CA ASP A 163 16.96 -10.73 -2.29
C ASP A 163 16.76 -9.21 -2.21
N LEU A 164 16.27 -8.67 -1.08
CA LEU A 164 15.94 -7.24 -0.91
C LEU A 164 17.09 -6.31 -1.35
N LYS A 165 18.34 -6.61 -0.99
CA LYS A 165 19.50 -5.79 -1.41
C LYS A 165 19.60 -5.67 -2.93
N SER A 166 19.42 -6.79 -3.63
CA SER A 166 19.46 -6.84 -5.10
C SER A 166 18.27 -6.09 -5.71
N VAL A 167 17.07 -6.25 -5.11
CA VAL A 167 15.86 -5.51 -5.51
C VAL A 167 16.06 -4.01 -5.40
N LEU A 168 16.51 -3.52 -4.24
CA LEU A 168 16.74 -2.10 -3.99
C LEU A 168 17.81 -1.54 -4.93
N SER A 169 18.91 -2.26 -5.14
CA SER A 169 19.95 -1.87 -6.09
C SER A 169 19.39 -1.66 -7.50
N ARG A 170 18.55 -2.58 -8.00
CA ARG A 170 17.88 -2.43 -9.30
C ARG A 170 16.91 -1.25 -9.32
N ALA A 171 16.12 -1.08 -8.26
CA ALA A 171 15.15 0.01 -8.16
C ALA A 171 15.81 1.40 -8.16
N PHE A 172 16.86 1.59 -7.36
CA PHE A 172 17.68 2.81 -7.38
C PHE A 172 18.33 3.05 -8.74
N ASN A 173 18.85 2.00 -9.38
CA ASN A 173 19.47 2.12 -10.70
C ASN A 173 18.46 2.59 -11.78
N ARG A 174 17.18 2.23 -11.68
CA ARG A 174 16.16 2.75 -12.61
C ARG A 174 16.01 4.26 -12.52
N TRP A 175 15.96 4.80 -11.30
CA TRP A 175 15.89 6.23 -11.08
C TRP A 175 17.20 6.95 -11.41
N ALA A 176 18.36 6.33 -11.14
CA ALA A 176 19.67 6.89 -11.48
C ALA A 176 19.83 7.06 -13.00
N LYS A 177 19.33 6.11 -13.81
CA LYS A 177 19.41 6.17 -15.28
C LYS A 177 18.67 7.34 -15.91
N VAL A 178 17.67 7.89 -15.23
CA VAL A 178 16.78 8.96 -15.74
C VAL A 178 16.94 10.27 -14.98
N SER A 179 17.97 10.40 -14.15
CA SER A 179 18.18 11.59 -13.32
C SER A 179 19.66 11.89 -13.11
N ARG A 180 19.96 12.97 -12.39
CA ARG A 180 21.32 13.30 -11.93
C ARG A 180 21.74 12.54 -10.67
N PHE A 181 20.84 11.77 -10.07
CA PHE A 181 21.09 11.13 -8.79
C PHE A 181 21.98 9.92 -8.94
N THR A 182 22.83 9.71 -7.93
CA THR A 182 23.59 8.49 -7.71
C THR A 182 23.28 7.98 -6.31
N PHE A 183 23.31 6.65 -6.16
CA PHE A 183 22.93 6.00 -4.92
C PHE A 183 24.04 5.06 -4.46
N GLU A 184 24.33 5.07 -3.15
CA GLU A 184 25.34 4.22 -2.52
C GLU A 184 24.72 3.50 -1.32
N GLU A 185 24.74 2.16 -1.32
CA GLU A 185 24.45 1.39 -0.12
C GLU A 185 25.61 1.56 0.87
N VAL A 186 25.29 2.00 2.08
CA VAL A 186 26.25 2.06 3.20
C VAL A 186 25.89 1.04 4.28
N PRO A 187 26.86 0.64 5.14
CA PRO A 187 26.56 -0.24 6.27
C PRO A 187 25.45 0.32 7.16
N GLU A 188 24.66 -0.56 7.79
CA GLU A 188 23.54 -0.18 8.66
C GLU A 188 23.96 0.77 9.80
N ASN A 189 25.16 0.57 10.35
CA ASN A 189 25.72 1.41 11.42
C ASN A 189 26.40 2.71 10.93
N ALA A 190 26.34 3.02 9.64
CA ALA A 190 26.88 4.28 9.14
C ALA A 190 26.08 5.47 9.70
N GLU A 191 26.78 6.52 10.13
CA GLU A 191 26.17 7.75 10.63
C GLU A 191 25.84 8.76 9.52
N ASN A 192 26.54 8.66 8.38
CA ASN A 192 26.32 9.52 7.22
C ASN A 192 25.50 8.79 6.17
N PHE A 193 24.18 8.96 6.25
CA PHE A 193 23.20 8.49 5.26
C PHE A 193 22.11 9.53 5.06
N GLN A 194 21.38 9.42 3.96
CA GLN A 194 20.23 10.26 3.64
C GLN A 194 18.94 9.46 3.67
N LEU A 195 19.03 8.18 3.30
CA LEU A 195 17.88 7.31 3.15
C LEU A 195 17.99 6.09 4.08
N GLU A 196 16.88 5.69 4.65
CA GLU A 196 16.78 4.52 5.54
C GLU A 196 15.63 3.65 5.08
N ILE A 197 15.91 2.35 4.87
CA ILE A 197 14.97 1.43 4.25
C ILE A 197 14.85 0.17 5.10
N GLY A 198 13.64 -0.29 5.37
CA GLY A 198 13.44 -1.55 6.11
C GLY A 198 11.98 -1.96 6.25
N PHE A 199 11.76 -3.16 6.81
CA PHE A 199 10.44 -3.61 7.24
C PHE A 199 10.13 -3.06 8.62
N HIS A 200 8.88 -2.64 8.85
CA HIS A 200 8.46 -2.09 10.12
C HIS A 200 7.31 -2.91 10.72
N ASP A 201 7.43 -3.17 12.02
CA ASP A 201 6.45 -3.86 12.87
C ASP A 201 5.63 -2.82 13.66
N TYR A 202 5.12 -1.81 12.98
CA TYR A 202 4.32 -0.79 13.64
C TYR A 202 2.97 -0.66 12.95
N ASN A 203 1.97 -1.27 13.59
CA ASN A 203 0.59 -1.15 13.18
C ASN A 203 -0.02 0.11 13.79
N GLY A 204 -0.67 0.91 12.95
CA GLY A 204 -1.26 2.16 13.36
C GLY A 204 -2.41 1.89 14.33
N LEU A 205 -2.45 2.61 15.46
CA LEU A 205 -3.42 2.35 16.53
C LEU A 205 -4.63 3.29 16.49
N PHE A 206 -4.57 4.37 15.72
CA PHE A 206 -5.60 5.40 15.69
C PHE A 206 -5.62 6.22 14.38
N PRO A 207 -6.67 7.03 14.13
CA PRO A 207 -6.77 7.79 12.89
C PRO A 207 -5.73 8.92 12.81
N GLY A 208 -5.07 9.05 11.67
CA GLY A 208 -3.89 9.92 11.48
C GLY A 208 -2.56 9.26 11.84
N ASP A 209 -2.59 8.02 12.33
CA ASP A 209 -1.40 7.22 12.55
C ASP A 209 -0.83 6.72 11.21
N THR A 210 0.47 6.90 11.01
CA THR A 210 1.20 6.42 9.82
C THR A 210 1.64 4.96 9.96
N GLY A 211 1.16 4.24 10.98
CA GLY A 211 1.39 2.80 11.09
C GLY A 211 0.63 1.99 10.04
N PHE A 212 1.07 0.75 9.88
CA PHE A 212 0.50 -0.22 8.95
C PHE A 212 -0.80 -0.83 9.48
N ASP A 213 -1.54 -1.50 8.60
CA ASP A 213 -2.89 -2.01 8.85
C ASP A 213 -3.00 -3.53 8.70
N GLY A 214 -1.86 -4.20 8.59
CA GLY A 214 -1.78 -5.63 8.32
C GLY A 214 -1.99 -5.95 6.84
N ARG A 215 -1.99 -7.25 6.53
CA ARG A 215 -2.05 -7.74 5.14
C ARG A 215 -3.25 -7.20 4.35
N PHE A 216 -3.04 -6.92 3.07
CA PHE A 216 -4.04 -6.52 2.05
C PHE A 216 -4.36 -5.03 1.95
N GLY A 217 -3.79 -4.20 2.82
CA GLY A 217 -4.09 -2.77 2.89
C GLY A 217 -2.95 -1.90 2.39
N THR A 218 -2.32 -1.20 3.34
CA THR A 218 -1.22 -0.28 3.11
C THR A 218 0.09 -1.07 3.00
N THR A 219 0.68 -1.14 1.82
CA THR A 219 1.84 -2.00 1.58
C THR A 219 3.17 -1.39 2.05
N ALA A 220 3.30 -0.08 1.92
CA ALA A 220 4.52 0.65 2.23
C ALA A 220 4.25 2.16 2.27
N HIS A 221 5.23 2.92 2.75
CA HIS A 221 5.28 4.36 2.57
C HIS A 221 6.72 4.89 2.66
N ALA A 222 6.95 6.04 2.05
CA ALA A 222 8.17 6.82 2.19
C ALA A 222 7.91 8.23 2.74
N THR A 223 8.68 8.69 3.72
CA THR A 223 8.50 9.98 4.37
C THR A 223 9.54 11.02 3.92
N PRO A 224 9.23 12.33 4.02
CA PRO A 224 10.15 13.38 3.58
C PRO A 224 11.53 13.40 4.25
N ASP A 225 11.66 12.83 5.45
CA ASP A 225 12.93 12.68 6.17
C ASP A 225 13.78 11.49 5.68
N GLY A 226 13.46 10.92 4.53
CA GLY A 226 14.29 9.92 3.85
C GLY A 226 14.01 8.47 4.26
N LYS A 227 12.93 8.20 4.99
CA LYS A 227 12.59 6.84 5.41
C LYS A 227 11.67 6.18 4.41
N PHE A 228 11.91 4.90 4.12
CA PHE A 228 11.04 4.05 3.33
C PHE A 228 10.80 2.76 4.11
N HIS A 229 9.55 2.56 4.52
CA HIS A 229 9.13 1.39 5.28
C HIS A 229 8.23 0.50 4.43
N TYR A 230 8.53 -0.79 4.46
CA TYR A 230 7.62 -1.84 4.02
C TYR A 230 6.77 -2.30 5.21
N ASP A 231 5.50 -2.61 4.96
CA ASP A 231 4.68 -3.34 5.93
C ASP A 231 5.21 -4.77 6.07
N LYS A 232 5.58 -5.20 7.27
CA LYS A 232 6.07 -6.56 7.48
C LYS A 232 4.98 -7.64 7.33
N ASP A 233 3.70 -7.26 7.44
CA ASP A 233 2.58 -8.19 7.48
C ASP A 233 2.10 -8.61 6.08
N GLU A 234 2.61 -7.96 5.03
CA GLU A 234 2.37 -8.35 3.66
C GLU A 234 3.18 -9.61 3.26
N ASP A 235 2.64 -10.35 2.31
CA ASP A 235 3.32 -11.52 1.73
C ASP A 235 4.21 -11.06 0.57
N TRP A 236 5.50 -10.84 0.85
CA TRP A 236 6.44 -10.25 -0.09
C TRP A 236 7.11 -11.29 -0.98
N SER A 237 7.29 -10.94 -2.25
CA SER A 237 8.12 -11.73 -3.16
C SER A 237 8.62 -10.92 -4.35
N SER A 238 9.81 -11.26 -4.83
CA SER A 238 10.36 -10.76 -6.10
C SER A 238 9.90 -11.58 -7.32
N ASN A 239 9.12 -12.64 -7.10
CA ASN A 239 8.39 -13.40 -8.12
C ASN A 239 7.04 -13.82 -7.53
N PRO A 240 6.10 -12.88 -7.37
CA PRO A 240 4.92 -13.07 -6.54
C PRO A 240 3.95 -14.11 -7.10
N GLY A 241 3.46 -14.99 -6.23
CA GLY A 241 2.25 -15.77 -6.48
C GLY A 241 0.98 -14.92 -6.34
N PRO A 242 -0.22 -15.51 -6.52
CA PRO A 242 -1.47 -14.77 -6.59
C PRO A 242 -1.79 -13.87 -5.38
N ASP A 243 -1.32 -14.23 -4.19
CA ASP A 243 -1.60 -13.52 -2.93
C ASP A 243 -0.39 -12.73 -2.39
N ALA A 244 0.70 -12.67 -3.16
CA ALA A 244 1.94 -11.99 -2.77
C ALA A 244 2.11 -10.66 -3.51
N ILE A 245 2.64 -9.66 -2.81
CA ILE A 245 2.91 -8.33 -3.34
C ILE A 245 4.34 -8.27 -3.87
N ASP A 246 4.52 -7.59 -5.01
CA ASP A 246 5.82 -7.51 -5.67
C ASP A 246 6.77 -6.54 -4.97
N LEU A 247 7.84 -7.09 -4.37
CA LEU A 247 8.82 -6.32 -3.60
C LEU A 247 9.50 -5.22 -4.44
N GLU A 248 9.77 -5.51 -5.72
CA GLU A 248 10.46 -4.58 -6.61
C GLU A 248 9.54 -3.47 -7.13
N SER A 249 8.27 -3.76 -7.43
CA SER A 249 7.30 -2.72 -7.79
C SER A 249 7.11 -1.69 -6.67
N ILE A 250 7.01 -2.15 -5.42
CA ILE A 250 6.92 -1.25 -4.26
C ILE A 250 8.21 -0.45 -4.08
N ALA A 251 9.38 -1.10 -4.20
CA ALA A 251 10.67 -0.40 -4.11
C ALA A 251 10.78 0.76 -5.10
N VAL A 252 10.44 0.51 -6.37
CA VAL A 252 10.52 1.52 -7.43
C VAL A 252 9.57 2.70 -7.13
N HIS A 253 8.36 2.41 -6.67
CA HIS A 253 7.37 3.41 -6.29
C HIS A 253 7.85 4.31 -5.14
N GLU A 254 8.24 3.70 -4.02
CA GLU A 254 8.57 4.45 -2.79
C GLU A 254 9.88 5.24 -2.95
N ILE A 255 10.83 4.78 -3.76
CA ILE A 255 11.99 5.59 -4.13
C ILE A 255 11.57 6.84 -4.91
N GLY A 256 10.52 6.77 -5.74
CA GLY A 256 9.96 7.96 -6.39
C GLY A 256 9.50 9.00 -5.38
N HIS A 257 8.87 8.58 -4.28
CA HIS A 257 8.51 9.45 -3.16
C HIS A 257 9.73 10.04 -2.44
N LEU A 258 10.79 9.25 -2.22
CA LEU A 258 12.07 9.74 -1.67
C LEU A 258 12.75 10.77 -2.57
N LEU A 259 12.40 10.81 -3.86
CA LEU A 259 12.84 11.82 -4.82
C LEU A 259 11.83 12.97 -4.98
N GLY A 260 10.76 13.02 -4.19
CA GLY A 260 9.80 14.12 -4.17
C GLY A 260 8.64 13.98 -5.14
N LEU A 261 8.49 12.84 -5.82
CA LEU A 261 7.30 12.55 -6.63
C LEU A 261 6.12 12.23 -5.71
N GLY A 262 4.93 12.61 -6.14
CA GLY A 262 3.69 12.14 -5.54
C GLY A 262 3.02 11.11 -6.45
N HIS A 263 1.85 10.66 -6.03
CA HIS A 263 1.10 9.70 -6.82
C HIS A 263 0.66 10.27 -8.18
N SER A 264 0.72 9.41 -9.19
CA SER A 264 0.20 9.61 -10.54
C SER A 264 -1.27 9.20 -10.65
N ILE A 265 -1.99 9.80 -11.60
CA ILE A 265 -3.34 9.38 -12.00
C ILE A 265 -3.31 8.39 -13.17
N VAL A 266 -2.14 8.11 -13.76
CA VAL A 266 -1.97 7.19 -14.88
C VAL A 266 -1.82 5.77 -14.35
N PRO A 267 -2.76 4.83 -14.57
CA PRO A 267 -2.74 3.50 -13.96
C PRO A 267 -1.49 2.67 -14.24
N GLU A 268 -0.82 2.92 -15.37
CA GLU A 268 0.39 2.21 -15.80
C GLU A 268 1.67 2.77 -15.16
N ALA A 269 1.63 4.01 -14.64
CA ALA A 269 2.80 4.66 -14.06
C ALA A 269 3.27 3.97 -12.78
N VAL A 270 4.58 4.00 -12.52
CA VAL A 270 5.10 3.43 -11.26
C VAL A 270 4.53 4.19 -10.08
N MET A 271 4.36 5.52 -10.22
CA MET A 271 3.79 6.36 -9.16
C MET A 271 2.27 6.24 -9.02
N TYR A 272 1.57 5.36 -9.74
CA TYR A 272 0.16 5.08 -9.43
C TYR A 272 0.07 4.28 -8.13
N GLY A 273 -0.55 4.86 -7.10
CA GLY A 273 -0.51 4.36 -5.73
C GLY A 273 -1.27 3.05 -5.46
N ILE A 274 -1.88 2.41 -6.45
CA ILE A 274 -2.60 1.15 -6.31
C ILE A 274 -1.83 0.01 -6.96
N PHE A 275 -1.74 -1.11 -6.26
CA PHE A 275 -1.06 -2.33 -6.70
C PHE A 275 -2.04 -3.49 -6.92
N VAL A 276 -1.52 -4.56 -7.53
CA VAL A 276 -2.26 -5.80 -7.77
C VAL A 276 -1.37 -6.97 -7.36
N TYR A 277 -1.87 -7.79 -6.45
CA TYR A 277 -1.20 -9.02 -6.03
C TYR A 277 -0.90 -9.95 -7.21
N GLY A 278 0.23 -10.66 -7.15
CA GLY A 278 0.66 -11.60 -8.19
C GLY A 278 1.10 -10.96 -9.50
N THR A 279 1.34 -9.66 -9.55
CA THR A 279 1.77 -8.95 -10.76
C THR A 279 3.12 -8.26 -10.57
N THR A 280 3.85 -8.05 -11.66
CA THR A 280 5.17 -7.39 -11.67
C THR A 280 5.17 -6.13 -12.56
N THR A 281 3.99 -5.56 -12.81
CA THR A 281 3.75 -4.58 -13.87
C THR A 281 4.27 -3.17 -13.57
N LYS A 282 4.73 -2.88 -12.35
CA LYS A 282 5.16 -1.54 -11.90
C LYS A 282 6.66 -1.44 -11.59
N ARG A 283 7.47 -2.28 -12.25
CA ARG A 283 8.92 -2.24 -12.08
C ARG A 283 9.61 -1.19 -12.97
N ASP A 284 9.07 -0.89 -14.14
CA ASP A 284 9.71 0.00 -15.11
C ASP A 284 9.01 1.36 -15.17
N LEU A 285 9.81 2.44 -15.23
CA LEU A 285 9.33 3.81 -15.20
C LEU A 285 8.49 4.12 -16.44
N HIS A 286 7.30 4.68 -16.22
CA HIS A 286 6.47 5.21 -17.30
C HIS A 286 6.98 6.61 -17.71
N PRO A 287 6.77 7.06 -18.96
CA PRO A 287 7.17 8.40 -19.39
C PRO A 287 6.69 9.53 -18.46
N SER A 288 5.48 9.43 -17.90
CA SER A 288 4.96 10.41 -16.94
C SER A 288 5.78 10.51 -15.65
N ASP A 289 6.37 9.40 -15.19
CA ASP A 289 7.22 9.38 -14.00
C ASP A 289 8.54 10.13 -14.27
N ILE A 290 9.11 9.92 -15.46
CA ILE A 290 10.34 10.57 -15.92
C ILE A 290 10.13 12.07 -16.15
N GLU A 291 9.01 12.43 -16.79
CA GLU A 291 8.63 13.82 -17.02
C GLU A 291 8.44 14.57 -15.69
N ALA A 292 7.76 13.97 -14.72
CA ALA A 292 7.57 14.56 -13.40
C ALA A 292 8.89 14.73 -12.65
N LEU A 293 9.80 13.75 -12.71
CA LEU A 293 11.11 13.86 -12.09
C LEU A 293 11.96 14.95 -12.75
N THR A 294 11.91 15.02 -14.08
CA THR A 294 12.59 16.05 -14.88
C THR A 294 12.04 17.44 -14.56
N ALA A 295 10.74 17.58 -14.29
CA ALA A 295 10.14 18.84 -13.88
C ALA A 295 10.66 19.34 -12.52
N ILE A 296 11.06 18.43 -11.62
CA ILE A 296 11.64 18.78 -10.31
C ILE A 296 13.13 19.11 -10.44
N TYR A 297 13.90 18.27 -11.13
CA TYR A 297 15.38 18.31 -11.07
C TYR A 297 16.07 18.80 -12.34
N GLY A 298 15.30 19.05 -13.40
CA GLY A 298 15.81 19.34 -14.73
C GLY A 298 16.28 18.08 -15.48
N PRO A 299 16.64 18.23 -16.76
CA PRO A 299 17.13 17.12 -17.57
C PRO A 299 18.52 16.64 -17.11
N ILE A 300 18.84 15.38 -17.44
CA ILE A 300 20.22 14.88 -17.34
C ILE A 300 21.09 15.76 -18.23
N ARG A 301 22.07 16.45 -17.64
CA ARG A 301 23.09 17.16 -18.41
C ARG A 301 24.09 16.11 -18.91
N SER A 302 24.13 15.94 -20.23
CA SER A 302 25.12 15.13 -20.95
C SER A 302 26.54 15.65 -20.76
#